data_AF-A0A0B8QQ37-F1
#
_entry.id   AF-A0A0B8QQ37-F1
#
_cell.length_a   1.000
_cell.length_b   1.000
_cell.length_c   1.000
_cell.angle_alpha   90.00
_cell.angle_beta   90.00
_cell.angle_gamma   90.00
#
_symmetry.space_group_name_H-M   'P 1'
#
loop_
_entity.id
_entity.type
_entity.pdbx_description
1 polymer ?
#
loop_
_entity_poly.entity_id
_entity_poly.type
_entity_poly.pdbx_seq_one_letter_code
_entity_poly.pdbx_strand_id
1 'polypeptide(L)'
;MLDVANNGQAQDDKYFDPLYQSRKVFDAEMVDQFRDMLASLDVDGVDMSKPVETDGLKAQKIESMSPMEQWWYDCCYRGEIKQWGVNPHQPTEFPTVPLDGSERVAKISVHESYLSWWDDKKPKGGEKITSQRAFGKRFKNMTGDWWNGDQKTKDGRNAYEFLRPKEMIKHFTE
;
A
#
# COMPACT_ATOMS: atom_id res chain seq x y z
N MET A 1 -20.56 14.70 3.20
CA MET A 1 -19.43 13.78 2.89
C MET A 1 -20.03 12.39 2.96
N LEU A 2 -20.33 11.78 1.81
CA LEU A 2 -21.05 10.50 1.76
C LEU A 2 -20.08 9.37 2.10
N ASP A 3 -20.49 8.57 3.09
CA ASP A 3 -19.73 7.47 3.67
C ASP A 3 -19.84 6.25 2.74
N VAL A 4 -18.78 5.99 1.95
CA VAL A 4 -18.71 4.88 0.97
C VAL A 4 -18.26 3.57 1.65
N ALA A 5 -18.28 3.50 2.99
CA ALA A 5 -17.84 2.34 3.75
C ALA A 5 -18.83 1.16 3.76
N ASN A 6 -20.03 1.32 3.19
CA ASN A 6 -21.10 0.32 3.26
C ASN A 6 -21.37 -0.32 1.89
N ASN A 7 -20.49 -1.23 1.47
CA ASN A 7 -20.58 -1.94 0.18
C ASN A 7 -21.90 -2.70 -0.06
N GLY A 8 -22.70 -2.96 0.97
CA GLY A 8 -24.04 -3.54 0.84
C GLY A 8 -25.14 -2.55 0.47
N GLN A 9 -24.94 -1.25 0.68
CA GLN A 9 -25.97 -0.23 0.43
C GLN A 9 -26.01 0.24 -1.03
N ALA A 10 -24.93 0.07 -1.80
CA ALA A 10 -24.92 0.39 -3.22
C ALA A 10 -25.83 -0.53 -4.06
N GLN A 11 -26.24 -1.69 -3.51
CA GLN A 11 -27.21 -2.61 -4.12
C GLN A 11 -28.60 -2.55 -3.47
N ASP A 12 -28.78 -1.72 -2.44
CA ASP A 12 -30.08 -1.54 -1.78
C ASP A 12 -30.84 -0.44 -2.55
N ASP A 13 -31.90 -0.81 -3.26
CA ASP A 13 -32.75 0.14 -4.00
C ASP A 13 -33.21 1.31 -3.09
N LYS A 14 -33.34 1.05 -1.78
CA LYS A 14 -33.72 2.05 -0.77
C LYS A 14 -32.65 3.10 -0.49
N TYR A 15 -31.38 2.84 -0.81
CA TYR A 15 -30.32 3.84 -0.72
C TYR A 15 -30.57 4.99 -1.70
N PHE A 16 -31.15 4.67 -2.86
CA PHE A 16 -31.52 5.62 -3.89
C PHE A 16 -32.95 6.17 -3.73
N ASP A 17 -33.77 5.63 -2.82
CA ASP A 17 -35.11 6.13 -2.54
C ASP A 17 -35.17 7.65 -2.30
N PRO A 18 -34.24 8.29 -1.58
CA PRO A 18 -34.24 9.75 -1.45
C PRO A 18 -34.01 10.49 -2.79
N LEU A 19 -33.24 9.90 -3.72
CA LEU A 19 -33.05 10.43 -5.08
C LEU A 19 -34.33 10.26 -5.91
N TYR A 20 -35.04 9.14 -5.76
CA TYR A 20 -36.32 8.88 -6.43
C TYR A 20 -37.50 9.67 -5.82
N GLN A 21 -37.47 9.91 -4.50
CA GLN A 21 -38.48 10.66 -3.75
C GLN A 21 -38.30 12.17 -3.89
N SER A 22 -37.07 12.64 -4.14
CA SER A 22 -36.81 14.02 -4.59
C SER A 22 -37.18 14.16 -6.07
N ARG A 23 -38.47 14.03 -6.38
CA ARG A 23 -39.05 14.30 -7.71
C ARG A 23 -38.91 15.78 -8.11
N LYS A 24 -37.69 16.27 -8.29
CA LYS A 24 -37.41 17.11 -9.45
C LYS A 24 -37.33 16.13 -10.61
N VAL A 25 -38.50 15.83 -11.17
CA VAL A 25 -38.63 15.01 -12.37
C VAL A 25 -37.68 15.65 -13.40
N PHE A 26 -36.62 14.94 -13.80
CA PHE A 26 -35.89 15.32 -14.99
C PHE A 26 -36.94 15.39 -16.10
N ASP A 27 -37.19 16.59 -16.63
CA ASP A 27 -38.11 16.70 -17.74
C ASP A 27 -37.51 15.97 -18.96
N ALA A 28 -38.36 15.67 -19.94
CA ALA A 28 -37.93 14.91 -21.11
C ALA A 28 -36.76 15.58 -21.85
N GLU A 29 -36.68 16.91 -21.81
CA GLU A 29 -35.61 17.68 -22.43
C GLU A 29 -34.28 17.51 -21.67
N MET A 30 -34.31 17.49 -20.33
CA MET A 30 -33.13 17.19 -19.51
C MET A 30 -32.63 15.76 -19.72
N VAL A 31 -33.53 14.80 -19.93
CA VAL A 31 -33.17 13.41 -20.23
C VAL A 31 -32.53 13.30 -21.62
N ASP A 32 -33.09 13.96 -22.62
CA ASP A 32 -32.53 13.99 -23.97
C ASP A 32 -31.17 14.69 -24.01
N GLN A 33 -31.02 15.82 -23.32
CA GLN A 33 -29.72 16.52 -23.19
C GLN A 33 -28.68 15.65 -22.47
N PHE A 34 -29.07 14.92 -21.43
CA PHE A 34 -28.16 14.01 -20.73
C PHE A 34 -27.78 12.81 -21.61
N ARG A 35 -28.74 12.28 -22.38
CA ARG A 35 -28.49 11.20 -23.35
C ARG A 35 -27.53 11.67 -24.45
N ASP A 36 -27.73 12.85 -25.00
CA ASP A 36 -26.87 13.43 -26.04
C ASP A 36 -25.46 13.68 -25.50
N MET A 37 -25.35 14.17 -24.25
CA MET A 37 -24.07 14.28 -23.55
C MET A 37 -23.38 12.92 -23.44
N LEU A 38 -24.07 11.88 -22.97
CA LEU A 38 -23.49 10.53 -22.87
C LEU A 38 -23.10 9.95 -24.24
N ALA A 39 -23.90 10.18 -25.27
CA ALA A 39 -23.61 9.75 -26.64
C ALA A 39 -22.44 10.51 -27.29
N SER A 40 -22.17 11.74 -26.81
CA SER A 40 -21.04 12.56 -27.27
C SER A 40 -19.71 12.23 -26.58
N LEU A 41 -19.73 11.45 -25.50
CA LEU A 41 -18.52 11.02 -24.82
C LEU A 41 -17.85 9.92 -25.64
N ASP A 42 -16.71 10.25 -26.24
CA ASP A 42 -15.83 9.29 -26.87
C ASP A 42 -15.14 8.43 -25.79
N VAL A 43 -15.61 7.20 -25.65
CA VAL A 43 -15.10 6.21 -24.71
C VAL A 43 -14.29 5.10 -25.40
N ASP A 44 -14.01 5.22 -26.71
CA ASP A 44 -13.27 4.20 -27.46
C ASP A 44 -11.84 4.02 -26.94
N GLY A 45 -11.29 5.03 -26.26
CA GLY A 45 -9.99 4.97 -25.57
C GLY A 45 -10.07 4.64 -24.07
N VAL A 46 -11.26 4.51 -23.50
CA VAL A 46 -11.46 4.24 -22.07
C VAL A 46 -11.53 2.74 -21.86
N ASP A 47 -10.46 2.17 -21.32
CA ASP A 47 -10.41 0.77 -20.91
C ASP A 47 -11.31 0.54 -19.68
N MET A 48 -12.58 0.23 -19.94
CA MET A 48 -13.60 -0.05 -18.92
C MET A 48 -13.31 -1.31 -18.09
N SER A 49 -12.32 -2.12 -18.48
CA SER A 49 -11.88 -3.26 -17.69
C SER A 49 -10.92 -2.87 -16.56
N LYS A 50 -10.36 -1.65 -16.62
CA LYS A 50 -9.45 -1.14 -15.59
C LYS A 50 -10.20 -0.24 -14.61
N PRO A 51 -10.11 -0.51 -13.30
CA PRO A 51 -10.63 0.42 -12.30
C PRO A 51 -9.92 1.77 -12.43
N VAL A 52 -10.67 2.86 -12.28
CA VAL A 52 -10.09 4.21 -12.25
C VAL A 52 -9.23 4.32 -10.99
N GLU A 53 -7.92 4.39 -11.14
CA GLU A 53 -7.00 4.65 -10.02
C GLU A 53 -7.16 6.09 -9.54
N THR A 54 -8.03 6.31 -8.56
CA THR A 54 -8.14 7.61 -7.87
C THR A 54 -7.26 7.65 -6.63
N ASP A 55 -6.82 8.84 -6.22
CA ASP A 55 -6.06 9.03 -4.98
C ASP A 55 -6.84 8.52 -3.75
N GLY A 56 -8.17 8.60 -3.78
CA GLY A 56 -9.06 8.06 -2.74
C GLY A 56 -9.01 6.53 -2.66
N LEU A 57 -9.04 5.83 -3.79
CA LEU A 57 -8.91 4.37 -3.83
C LEU A 57 -7.51 3.91 -3.40
N LYS A 58 -6.46 4.67 -3.74
CA LYS A 58 -5.09 4.43 -3.26
C LYS A 58 -5.01 4.56 -1.73
N ALA A 59 -5.61 5.60 -1.17
CA ALA A 59 -5.66 5.80 0.28
C ALA A 59 -6.42 4.67 0.99
N GLN A 60 -7.58 4.27 0.48
CA GLN A 60 -8.34 3.13 1.02
C GLN A 60 -7.56 1.82 0.95
N LYS A 61 -6.84 1.57 -0.15
CA LYS A 61 -5.99 0.38 -0.29
C LYS A 61 -4.90 0.38 0.77
N ILE A 62 -4.19 1.49 0.95
CA ILE A 62 -3.14 1.66 1.98
C ILE A 62 -3.72 1.47 3.39
N GLU A 63 -4.90 2.00 3.69
CA GLU A 63 -5.54 1.82 5.00
C GLU A 63 -5.97 0.37 5.26
N SER A 64 -6.33 -0.36 4.21
CA SER A 64 -6.74 -1.78 4.31
C SER A 64 -5.57 -2.75 4.46
N MET A 65 -4.34 -2.32 4.16
CA MET A 65 -3.12 -3.13 4.28
C MET A 65 -2.87 -3.55 5.73
N SER A 66 -2.33 -4.74 5.93
CA SER A 66 -1.80 -5.14 7.23
C SER A 66 -0.65 -4.22 7.64
N PRO A 67 -0.35 -4.06 8.94
CA PRO A 67 0.75 -3.21 9.39
C PRO A 67 2.12 -3.56 8.78
N MET A 68 2.35 -4.83 8.45
CA MET A 68 3.60 -5.25 7.81
C MET A 68 3.67 -4.76 6.35
N GLU A 69 2.55 -4.80 5.64
CA GLU A 69 2.43 -4.26 4.28
C GLU A 69 2.54 -2.74 4.27
N GLN A 70 1.89 -2.04 5.21
CA GLN A 70 2.01 -0.58 5.36
C GLN A 70 3.46 -0.15 5.61
N TRP A 71 4.15 -0.83 6.54
CA TRP A 71 5.56 -0.57 6.80
C TRP A 71 6.42 -0.78 5.55
N TRP A 72 6.20 -1.87 4.84
CA TRP A 72 6.98 -2.20 3.67
C TRP A 72 6.71 -1.24 2.52
N TYR A 73 5.45 -0.85 2.32
CA TYR A 73 5.05 0.20 1.40
C TYR A 73 5.79 1.51 1.71
N ASP A 74 5.82 1.93 2.98
CA ASP A 74 6.56 3.13 3.41
C ASP A 74 8.06 3.06 3.05
N CYS A 75 8.69 1.90 3.26
CA CYS A 75 10.08 1.68 2.87
C CYS A 75 10.27 1.78 1.35
N CYS A 76 9.41 1.13 0.57
CA CYS A 76 9.48 1.16 -0.89
C CYS A 76 9.26 2.57 -1.43
N TYR A 77 8.26 3.26 -0.90
CA TYR A 77 7.89 4.62 -1.29
C TYR A 77 9.03 5.61 -1.04
N ARG A 78 9.70 5.51 0.10
CA ARG A 78 10.90 6.33 0.40
C ARG A 78 12.14 5.86 -0.38
N GLY A 79 12.12 4.63 -0.89
CA GLY A 79 13.25 4.01 -1.57
C GLY A 79 14.38 3.62 -0.62
N GLU A 80 14.12 3.53 0.68
CA GLU A 80 15.15 3.32 1.70
C GLU A 80 14.62 2.55 2.93
N ILE A 81 15.53 1.91 3.64
CA ILE A 81 15.25 1.24 4.92
C ILE A 81 16.26 1.67 5.98
N LYS A 82 15.80 1.86 7.22
CA LYS A 82 16.71 2.17 8.34
C LYS A 82 17.59 0.96 8.62
N GLN A 83 18.90 1.15 8.57
CA GLN A 83 19.86 0.15 8.97
C GLN A 83 20.40 0.47 10.35
N TRP A 84 20.24 -0.48 11.26
CA TRP A 84 20.90 -0.41 12.55
C TRP A 84 22.39 -0.76 12.38
N GLY A 85 23.23 0.24 12.64
CA GLY A 85 24.68 0.09 12.66
C GLY A 85 25.12 -0.87 13.76
N VAL A 86 26.28 -1.50 13.55
CA VAL A 86 26.89 -2.54 14.42
C VAL A 86 27.20 -2.05 15.84
N ASN A 87 26.94 -0.77 16.15
CA ASN A 87 27.39 -0.14 17.39
C ASN A 87 26.21 0.36 18.25
N PRO A 88 25.83 -0.37 19.31
CA PRO A 88 24.73 0.00 20.22
C PRO A 88 25.02 1.24 21.09
N HIS A 89 26.13 1.95 20.86
CA HIS A 89 26.62 3.06 21.68
C HIS A 89 26.75 4.40 20.95
N GLN A 90 26.31 4.49 19.68
CA GLN A 90 26.21 5.78 19.00
C GLN A 90 24.73 6.19 18.86
N PRO A 91 24.29 7.22 19.59
CA PRO A 91 22.97 7.81 19.41
C PRO A 91 23.07 8.84 18.28
N THR A 92 22.25 8.73 17.23
CA THR A 92 21.23 9.74 16.84
C THR A 92 20.80 9.72 15.37
N GLU A 93 21.49 9.07 14.43
CA GLU A 93 21.01 8.98 13.05
C GLU A 93 21.18 7.56 12.53
N PHE A 94 20.06 6.85 12.32
CA PHE A 94 20.09 5.54 11.70
C PHE A 94 20.43 5.71 10.22
N PRO A 95 21.57 5.21 9.73
CA PRO A 95 21.87 5.29 8.31
C PRO A 95 20.75 4.58 7.56
N THR A 96 20.19 5.25 6.56
CA THR A 96 19.26 4.62 5.64
C THR A 96 20.05 3.95 4.53
N VAL A 97 19.60 2.76 4.13
CA VAL A 97 20.18 2.03 3.01
C VAL A 97 19.21 2.11 1.85
N PRO A 98 19.67 2.50 0.65
CA PRO A 98 18.81 2.52 -0.52
C PRO A 98 18.31 1.11 -0.85
N LEU A 99 17.02 1.01 -1.11
CA LEU A 99 16.42 -0.16 -1.71
C LEU A 99 16.59 -0.03 -3.22
N ASP A 100 17.79 -0.28 -3.73
CA ASP A 100 18.07 -0.33 -5.18
C ASP A 100 18.96 -1.52 -5.57
N GLY A 101 19.27 -2.39 -4.58
CA GLY A 101 20.13 -3.56 -4.76
C GLY A 101 21.63 -3.23 -4.70
N SER A 102 22.02 -1.97 -4.54
CA SER A 102 23.43 -1.57 -4.40
C SER A 102 24.06 -2.13 -3.12
N GLU A 103 23.24 -2.34 -2.08
CA GLU A 103 23.68 -2.81 -0.77
C GLU A 103 22.81 -3.94 -0.22
N ARG A 104 23.46 -4.81 0.56
CA ARG A 104 22.82 -5.90 1.28
C ARG A 104 22.47 -5.44 2.69
N VAL A 105 21.21 -5.62 3.08
CA VAL A 105 20.71 -5.18 4.38
C VAL A 105 20.63 -6.37 5.33
N ALA A 106 21.27 -6.27 6.48
CA ALA A 106 21.24 -7.35 7.47
C ALA A 106 19.81 -7.68 7.90
N LYS A 107 19.46 -8.96 8.00
CA LYS A 107 18.09 -9.41 8.34
C LYS A 107 17.61 -8.87 9.68
N ILE A 108 18.53 -8.67 10.64
CA ILE A 108 18.25 -8.06 11.95
C ILE A 108 17.84 -6.60 11.80
N SER A 109 18.58 -5.82 11.02
CA SER A 109 18.30 -4.42 10.79
C SER A 109 16.93 -4.20 10.12
N VAL A 110 16.53 -5.11 9.22
CA VAL A 110 15.20 -5.05 8.59
C VAL A 110 14.09 -5.26 9.61
N HIS A 111 14.25 -6.22 10.53
CA HIS A 111 13.28 -6.45 11.58
C HIS A 111 13.25 -5.28 12.60
N GLU A 112 14.40 -4.76 12.98
CA GLU A 112 14.50 -3.59 13.88
C GLU A 112 13.90 -2.33 13.23
N SER A 113 14.07 -2.15 11.92
CA SER A 113 13.40 -1.07 11.19
C SER A 113 11.88 -1.18 11.27
N TYR A 114 11.32 -2.40 11.14
CA TYR A 114 9.90 -2.64 11.33
C TYR A 114 9.45 -2.34 12.76
N LEU A 115 10.20 -2.78 13.78
CA LEU A 115 9.86 -2.53 15.18
C LEU A 115 9.88 -1.03 15.49
N SER A 116 10.89 -0.30 15.00
CA SER A 116 10.98 1.15 15.14
C SER A 116 9.80 1.87 14.45
N TRP A 117 9.44 1.44 13.24
CA TRP A 117 8.27 1.99 12.54
C TRP A 117 6.97 1.71 13.31
N TRP A 118 6.82 0.50 13.86
CA TRP A 118 5.63 0.14 14.64
C TRP A 118 5.47 1.03 15.87
N ASP A 119 6.58 1.29 16.59
CA ASP A 119 6.56 2.11 17.80
C ASP A 119 6.30 3.59 17.51
N ASP A 120 6.77 4.08 16.35
CA ASP A 120 6.52 5.44 15.87
C ASP A 120 5.08 5.64 15.37
N LYS A 121 4.62 4.79 14.45
CA LYS A 121 3.33 4.94 13.76
C LYS A 121 2.14 4.42 14.55
N LYS A 122 2.35 3.44 15.44
CA LYS A 122 1.29 2.77 16.20
C LYS A 122 0.08 2.41 15.31
N PRO A 123 0.31 1.62 14.24
CA PRO A 123 -0.74 1.30 13.27
C PRO A 123 -1.92 0.61 13.96
N LYS A 124 -3.13 0.86 13.44
CA LYS A 124 -4.35 0.21 13.95
C LYS A 124 -4.49 -1.19 13.37
N GLY A 125 -4.88 -2.15 14.20
CA GLY A 125 -5.09 -3.54 13.80
C GLY A 125 -3.79 -4.34 13.67
N GLY A 126 -3.89 -5.66 13.77
CA GLY A 126 -2.77 -6.58 13.72
C GLY A 126 -1.92 -6.67 14.99
N GLU A 127 -1.01 -7.64 15.03
CA GLU A 127 -0.11 -7.89 16.16
C GLU A 127 1.32 -7.45 15.83
N LYS A 128 1.98 -6.77 16.78
CA LYS A 128 3.40 -6.44 16.67
C LYS A 128 4.23 -7.72 16.61
N ILE A 129 5.00 -7.89 15.54
CA ILE A 129 5.82 -9.09 15.35
C ILE A 129 7.17 -8.91 16.04
N THR A 130 7.25 -9.25 17.32
CA THR A 130 8.46 -9.08 18.14
C THR A 130 9.52 -10.15 17.91
N SER A 131 9.15 -11.32 17.40
CA SER A 131 10.09 -12.40 17.08
C SER A 131 10.67 -12.24 15.68
N GLN A 132 12.00 -12.20 15.57
CA GLN A 132 12.71 -12.11 14.29
C GLN A 132 12.38 -13.29 13.35
N ARG A 133 12.20 -14.49 13.91
CA ARG A 133 11.84 -15.69 13.14
C ARG A 133 10.42 -15.58 12.56
N ALA A 134 9.47 -15.14 13.37
CA ALA A 134 8.09 -14.93 12.93
C ALA A 134 8.01 -13.81 11.89
N PHE A 135 8.78 -12.73 12.10
CA PHE A 135 8.93 -11.64 11.15
C PHE A 135 9.46 -12.14 9.81
N GLY A 136 10.60 -12.85 9.81
CA GLY A 136 11.20 -13.36 8.56
C GLY A 136 10.26 -14.29 7.78
N LYS A 137 9.47 -15.12 8.47
CA LYS A 137 8.48 -15.98 7.82
C LYS A 137 7.34 -15.17 7.18
N ARG A 138 6.75 -14.21 7.92
CA ARG A 138 5.67 -13.36 7.39
C ARG A 138 6.16 -12.45 6.28
N PHE A 139 7.33 -11.84 6.46
CA PHE A 139 7.97 -10.98 5.47
C PHE A 139 8.21 -11.75 4.16
N LYS A 140 8.80 -12.96 4.24
CA LYS A 140 8.97 -13.85 3.08
C LYS A 140 7.66 -14.13 2.35
N ASN A 141 6.61 -14.46 3.09
CA ASN A 141 5.31 -14.77 2.50
C ASN A 141 4.69 -13.55 1.80
N MET A 142 4.91 -12.35 2.33
CA MET A 142 4.41 -11.09 1.77
C MET A 142 5.21 -10.65 0.54
N THR A 143 6.54 -10.68 0.59
CA THR A 143 7.41 -10.15 -0.47
C THR A 143 7.76 -11.16 -1.56
N GLY A 144 7.30 -12.41 -1.44
CA GLY A 144 7.57 -13.46 -2.43
C GLY A 144 9.06 -13.59 -2.76
N ASP A 145 9.37 -13.52 -4.07
CA ASP A 145 10.71 -13.68 -4.62
C ASP A 145 11.45 -12.34 -4.91
N TRP A 146 10.96 -11.21 -4.38
CA TRP A 146 11.56 -9.89 -4.64
C TRP A 146 12.88 -9.60 -3.92
N TRP A 147 13.42 -10.63 -3.26
CA TRP A 147 14.62 -10.55 -2.45
C TRP A 147 15.40 -11.87 -2.52
N ASN A 148 16.71 -11.77 -2.38
CA ASN A 148 17.58 -12.92 -2.18
C ASN A 148 17.96 -13.04 -0.70
N GLY A 149 17.64 -14.20 -0.12
CA GLY A 149 17.62 -14.39 1.33
C GLY A 149 18.82 -15.01 1.97
N ASP A 150 19.65 -15.69 1.21
CA ASP A 150 20.78 -16.44 1.75
C ASP A 150 22.09 -15.71 1.51
N GLN A 151 22.00 -14.37 1.50
CA GLN A 151 23.12 -13.49 1.29
C GLN A 151 23.84 -13.16 2.59
N LYS A 152 25.09 -12.71 2.45
CA LYS A 152 25.92 -12.23 3.55
C LYS A 152 26.28 -10.77 3.33
N THR A 153 26.23 -9.96 4.39
CA THR A 153 26.89 -8.65 4.42
C THR A 153 28.40 -8.83 4.31
N LYS A 154 29.16 -7.74 4.06
CA LYS A 154 30.63 -7.76 4.08
C LYS A 154 31.18 -8.35 5.40
N ASP A 155 30.50 -8.09 6.52
CA ASP A 155 30.87 -8.60 7.85
C ASP A 155 30.34 -10.01 8.18
N GLY A 156 29.81 -10.77 7.21
CA GLY A 156 29.38 -12.16 7.41
C GLY A 156 28.00 -12.38 8.05
N ARG A 157 27.21 -11.32 8.28
CA ARG A 157 25.84 -11.39 8.82
C ARG A 157 24.85 -11.84 7.73
N ASN A 158 23.81 -12.56 8.13
CA ASN A 158 22.72 -12.91 7.21
C ASN A 158 22.03 -11.63 6.72
N ALA A 159 21.84 -11.53 5.42
CA ALA A 159 21.33 -10.34 4.77
C ALA A 159 20.24 -10.64 3.75
N TYR A 160 19.47 -9.60 3.45
CA TYR A 160 18.61 -9.51 2.28
C TYR A 160 19.32 -8.69 1.20
N GLU A 161 19.14 -9.11 -0.04
CA GLU A 161 19.45 -8.32 -1.22
C GLU A 161 18.13 -8.02 -1.94
N PHE A 162 17.75 -6.75 -2.03
CA PHE A 162 16.48 -6.32 -2.61
C PHE A 162 16.64 -6.08 -4.10
N LEU A 163 15.93 -6.84 -4.92
CA LEU A 163 16.19 -6.88 -6.37
C LEU A 163 15.33 -5.90 -7.15
N ARG A 164 14.07 -5.67 -6.74
CA ARG A 164 13.08 -4.92 -7.55
C ARG A 164 12.11 -4.04 -6.75
N PRO A 165 12.59 -3.12 -5.92
CA PRO A 165 11.72 -2.37 -5.02
C PRO A 165 10.75 -1.39 -5.69
N LYS A 166 11.11 -0.82 -6.85
CA LYS A 166 10.20 0.04 -7.63
C LYS A 166 9.02 -0.73 -8.25
N GLU A 167 9.20 -2.01 -8.55
CA GLU A 167 8.12 -2.88 -9.05
C GLU A 167 7.13 -3.22 -7.94
N MET A 168 7.54 -3.18 -6.67
CA MET A 168 6.65 -3.47 -5.54
C MET A 168 5.66 -2.35 -5.25
N ILE A 169 6.02 -1.07 -5.47
CA ILE A 169 5.06 0.03 -5.32
C ILE A 169 3.88 -0.20 -6.27
N LYS A 170 4.14 -0.63 -7.50
CA LYS A 170 3.09 -0.99 -8.46
C LYS A 170 2.21 -2.11 -7.93
N HIS A 171 2.77 -3.16 -7.33
CA HIS A 171 1.97 -4.22 -6.72
C HIS A 171 1.07 -3.75 -5.57
N PHE A 172 1.49 -2.72 -4.83
CA PHE A 172 0.66 -2.11 -3.79
C PHE A 172 -0.40 -1.15 -4.34
N THR A 173 -0.24 -0.62 -5.56
CA THR A 173 -1.15 0.37 -6.15
C THR A 173 -2.07 -0.18 -7.23
N GLU A 174 -1.68 -1.26 -7.91
CA GLU A 174 -2.44 -2.01 -8.94
C GLU A 174 -3.20 -3.18 -8.33
#